data_AF-A0A8K0NIS7-F1
#
_entry.id   AF-A0A8K0NIS7-F1
#
_cell.length_a   1.000
_cell.length_b   1.000
_cell.length_c   1.000
_cell.angle_alpha   90.00
_cell.angle_beta   90.00
_cell.angle_gamma   90.00
#
_symmetry.space_group_name_H-M   'P 1'
#
loop_
_entity.id
_entity.type
_entity.pdbx_description
1 polymer ?
#
loop_
_entity_poly.entity_id
_entity_poly.type
_entity_poly.pdbx_seq_one_letter_code
_entity_poly.pdbx_strand_id
1 'polypeptide(L)'
;MDLQRHVLLFPGESAELPEAIHDLAVRCRTNTQLRVLLSDAAAVIRQELAAAASPCSDHPYRGEGEVISDFEDIAELAEWHAEQRCPSLVIEMALLVTFQIAQALMLAEVDGSILHAEGVIPIGFGPGLVAAAVVTAAGSSSELATLGLEGIRASVRLALVLSQTGRNIEDRAGAWSRVVSGLATQDVEAWLAETNAGLHPLGHAYIGQSLGDKTVVFGPPSTLGRLDRVDLTTRPALALALPDSPACAPLYGPHLPPVDTSHIVGTSGRGGLLGRSSLRRPLWSSHRALEPIPKNKTLAAALCLAVSQIAHRRSQIDQTIDAAVAHLQGAAGPEGTAAVTLHVMGPACFASPLRHELEKKGHTVHLGPRMTLPEPFGDADGDEDGVASVSRHEVAVVGMAGRFPESDTLDEFWHLLESGQTTHREIPPSRFHVDDFYDPTRATHNALLARHGCFIRKPGHFDHRLFNISPREALQMDPVQRMLLMATYEALEMAGYSPRPGADGRSPRPSSPPRIATYFGQTVDDWKTINDQQGIDTHYLPAVNRSFAPGRIGHYFQWAGGFYSIDTGCSSSATALCLAREALASG
;
A
#
# COMPACT_ATOMS: atom_id res chain seq x y z
N MET A 1 -8.93 -16.24 -37.56
CA MET A 1 -8.61 -15.96 -36.15
C MET A 1 -7.84 -14.65 -36.16
N ASP A 2 -8.49 -13.57 -35.73
CA ASP A 2 -7.84 -12.27 -35.66
C ASP A 2 -6.64 -12.37 -34.72
N LEU A 3 -5.46 -12.02 -35.23
CA LEU A 3 -4.22 -12.04 -34.46
C LEU A 3 -4.29 -10.89 -33.46
N GLN A 4 -4.72 -11.17 -32.22
CA GLN A 4 -4.80 -10.15 -31.18
C GLN A 4 -3.38 -9.66 -30.86
N ARG A 5 -3.12 -8.36 -31.10
CA ARG A 5 -1.82 -7.75 -30.89
C ARG A 5 -1.81 -7.02 -29.56
N HIS A 6 -0.84 -7.34 -28.72
CA HIS A 6 -0.70 -6.70 -27.41
C HIS A 6 0.58 -5.89 -27.38
N VAL A 7 0.52 -4.67 -26.87
CA VAL A 7 1.72 -3.89 -26.54
C VAL A 7 1.80 -3.78 -25.03
N LEU A 8 2.90 -4.26 -24.46
CA LEU A 8 3.16 -4.18 -23.01
C LEU A 8 4.18 -3.07 -22.78
N LEU A 9 3.74 -1.97 -22.17
CA LEU A 9 4.56 -0.80 -21.90
C LEU A 9 5.00 -0.79 -20.44
N PHE A 10 6.31 -0.66 -20.20
CA PHE A 10 6.92 -0.58 -18.87
C PHE A 10 7.63 0.78 -18.73
N PRO A 11 6.96 1.79 -18.13
CA PRO A 11 7.53 3.11 -17.89
C PRO A 11 8.76 3.09 -16.96
N GLY A 12 9.60 4.12 -17.06
CA GLY A 12 10.82 4.25 -16.24
C GLY A 12 10.61 4.96 -14.90
N GLU A 13 9.45 5.58 -14.71
CA GLU A 13 9.08 6.40 -13.54
C GLU A 13 7.58 6.21 -13.25
N SER A 14 7.16 6.45 -12.02
CA SER A 14 5.74 6.39 -11.62
C SER A 14 5.43 7.47 -10.58
N ALA A 15 4.58 8.45 -10.95
CA ALA A 15 4.22 9.59 -10.09
C ALA A 15 3.31 9.23 -8.89
N GLU A 16 2.78 8.00 -8.85
CA GLU A 16 1.83 7.50 -7.83
C GLU A 16 2.30 6.15 -7.28
N LEU A 17 3.62 5.99 -7.11
CA LEU A 17 4.20 4.70 -6.73
C LEU A 17 3.75 4.20 -5.34
N PRO A 18 3.65 5.05 -4.29
CA PRO A 18 3.12 4.61 -3.00
C PRO A 18 1.67 4.12 -3.06
N GLU A 19 0.79 4.86 -3.72
CA GLU A 19 -0.63 4.50 -3.89
C GLU A 19 -0.78 3.22 -4.69
N ALA A 20 0.03 3.07 -5.74
CA ALA A 20 0.08 1.86 -6.56
C ALA A 20 0.53 0.62 -5.78
N ILE A 21 1.51 0.77 -4.90
CA ILE A 21 1.94 -0.32 -4.00
C ILE A 21 0.86 -0.65 -2.97
N HIS A 22 0.18 0.36 -2.44
CA HIS A 22 -0.93 0.15 -1.51
C HIS A 22 -2.07 -0.65 -2.16
N ASP A 23 -2.43 -0.34 -3.42
CA ASP A 23 -3.41 -1.13 -4.19
C ASP A 23 -2.98 -2.61 -4.33
N LEU A 24 -1.69 -2.88 -4.59
CA LEU A 24 -1.18 -4.25 -4.63
C LEU A 24 -1.27 -4.95 -3.27
N ALA A 25 -1.00 -4.25 -2.17
CA ALA A 25 -1.12 -4.79 -0.82
C ALA A 25 -2.58 -5.13 -0.46
N VAL A 26 -3.56 -4.40 -1.01
CA VAL A 26 -4.97 -4.76 -0.89
C VAL A 26 -5.29 -6.01 -1.71
N ARG A 27 -4.88 -6.07 -2.99
CA ARG A 27 -5.17 -7.18 -3.89
C ARG A 27 -4.53 -8.50 -3.49
N CYS A 28 -3.36 -8.45 -2.84
CA CYS A 28 -2.67 -9.67 -2.42
C CYS A 28 -3.44 -10.46 -1.34
N ARG A 29 -4.44 -9.84 -0.69
CA ARG A 29 -5.30 -10.52 0.28
C ARG A 29 -6.13 -11.64 -0.35
N THR A 30 -6.62 -11.43 -1.56
CA THR A 30 -7.42 -12.41 -2.33
C THR A 30 -6.60 -13.13 -3.40
N ASN A 31 -5.42 -12.61 -3.76
CA ASN A 31 -4.52 -13.22 -4.74
C ASN A 31 -3.29 -13.86 -4.07
N THR A 32 -3.27 -15.20 -4.02
CA THR A 32 -2.19 -15.95 -3.36
C THR A 32 -0.85 -15.83 -4.07
N GLN A 33 -0.80 -15.82 -5.41
CA GLN A 33 0.47 -15.67 -6.14
C GLN A 33 1.08 -14.28 -5.94
N LEU A 34 0.23 -13.25 -5.98
CA LEU A 34 0.64 -11.88 -5.68
C LEU A 34 1.17 -11.75 -4.24
N ARG A 35 0.49 -12.34 -3.26
CA ARG A 35 0.94 -12.32 -1.85
C ARG A 35 2.32 -12.93 -1.68
N VAL A 36 2.57 -14.07 -2.31
CA VAL A 36 3.88 -14.73 -2.28
C VAL A 36 4.93 -13.84 -2.95
N LEU A 37 4.63 -13.30 -4.14
CA LEU A 37 5.54 -12.40 -4.85
C LEU A 37 5.93 -11.18 -4.00
N LEU A 38 4.97 -10.49 -3.37
CA LEU A 38 5.25 -9.30 -2.57
C LEU A 38 6.05 -9.63 -1.30
N SER A 39 5.71 -10.71 -0.62
CA SER A 39 6.46 -11.20 0.55
C SER A 39 7.91 -11.54 0.19
N ASP A 40 8.11 -12.29 -0.90
CA ASP A 40 9.44 -12.68 -1.35
C ASP A 40 10.23 -11.47 -1.87
N ALA A 41 9.57 -10.51 -2.54
CA ALA A 41 10.18 -9.26 -2.96
C ALA A 41 10.70 -8.46 -1.75
N ALA A 42 9.92 -8.34 -0.67
CA ALA A 42 10.35 -7.66 0.55
C ALA A 42 11.60 -8.34 1.14
N ALA A 43 11.61 -9.67 1.19
CA ALA A 43 12.77 -10.43 1.66
C ALA A 43 14.01 -10.20 0.79
N VAL A 44 13.87 -10.20 -0.54
CA VAL A 44 14.97 -9.94 -1.48
C VAL A 44 15.52 -8.53 -1.31
N ILE A 45 14.66 -7.51 -1.21
CA ILE A 45 15.08 -6.12 -1.04
C ILE A 45 15.83 -5.96 0.30
N ARG A 46 15.28 -6.47 1.41
CA ARG A 46 15.97 -6.46 2.70
C ARG A 46 17.33 -7.13 2.65
N GLN A 47 17.43 -8.28 2.00
CA GLN A 47 18.69 -9.01 1.88
C GLN A 47 19.77 -8.18 1.18
N GLU A 48 19.43 -7.51 0.07
CA GLU A 48 20.37 -6.68 -0.68
C GLU A 48 20.75 -5.41 0.08
N LEU A 49 19.80 -4.76 0.76
CA LEU A 49 20.07 -3.59 1.60
C LEU A 49 20.97 -3.95 2.80
N ALA A 50 20.70 -5.07 3.48
CA ALA A 50 21.52 -5.55 4.58
C ALA A 50 22.95 -5.94 4.13
N ALA A 51 23.09 -6.55 2.96
CA ALA A 51 24.40 -6.85 2.38
C ALA A 51 25.22 -5.59 2.08
N ALA A 52 24.56 -4.51 1.68
CA ALA A 52 25.17 -3.19 1.48
C ALA A 52 25.55 -2.49 2.81
N ALA A 53 24.82 -2.74 3.90
CA ALA A 53 25.04 -2.13 5.21
C ALA A 53 26.20 -2.74 6.04
N SER A 54 26.66 -3.95 5.72
CA SER A 54 27.61 -4.68 6.57
C SER A 54 29.00 -3.98 6.68
N PRO A 55 29.53 -3.74 7.89
CA PRO A 55 30.79 -3.02 8.09
C PRO A 55 32.05 -3.82 7.74
N CYS A 56 31.93 -5.14 7.52
CA CYS A 56 33.06 -6.08 7.45
C CYS A 56 33.35 -6.66 6.06
N SER A 57 32.69 -6.17 5.01
CA SER A 57 32.90 -6.58 3.63
C SER A 57 33.57 -5.46 2.82
N ASP A 58 34.47 -5.80 1.89
CA ASP A 58 34.98 -4.93 0.81
C ASP A 58 33.87 -4.58 -0.21
N HIS A 59 32.63 -4.38 0.26
CA HIS A 59 31.45 -4.24 -0.57
C HIS A 59 31.28 -2.78 -1.02
N PRO A 60 31.00 -2.51 -2.31
CA PRO A 60 31.02 -1.15 -2.88
C PRO A 60 29.88 -0.21 -2.45
N TYR A 61 29.05 -0.53 -1.43
CA TYR A 61 27.73 0.10 -1.21
C TYR A 61 27.52 0.74 0.17
N ARG A 62 28.48 1.52 0.69
CA ARG A 62 28.34 2.17 2.01
C ARG A 62 27.26 3.27 2.06
N GLY A 63 26.51 3.32 3.17
CA GLY A 63 25.84 4.54 3.68
C GLY A 63 24.31 4.58 3.63
N GLU A 64 23.65 3.88 2.70
CA GLU A 64 22.18 3.88 2.58
C GLU A 64 21.49 2.70 3.28
N GLY A 65 22.17 1.55 3.39
CA GLY A 65 21.58 0.33 3.93
C GLY A 65 21.24 0.39 5.43
N GLU A 66 21.95 1.18 6.23
CA GLU A 66 21.74 1.28 7.69
C GLU A 66 20.47 2.05 8.10
N VAL A 67 19.89 2.86 7.19
CA VAL A 67 18.71 3.69 7.50
C VAL A 67 17.41 3.09 6.95
N ILE A 68 17.49 2.13 6.02
CA ILE A 68 16.36 1.65 5.21
C ILE A 68 16.03 0.17 5.46
N SER A 69 16.83 -0.58 6.24
CA SER A 69 16.67 -2.03 6.37
C SER A 69 15.51 -2.52 7.27
N ASP A 70 14.86 -1.62 8.00
CA ASP A 70 13.85 -1.95 9.02
C ASP A 70 12.44 -1.72 8.49
N PHE A 71 11.95 -2.64 7.65
CA PHE A 71 10.56 -2.71 7.20
C PHE A 71 10.11 -4.17 7.13
N GLU A 72 8.84 -4.45 7.42
CA GLU A 72 8.24 -5.79 7.42
C GLU A 72 7.72 -6.19 6.04
N ASP A 73 7.16 -5.26 5.27
CA ASP A 73 6.58 -5.53 3.96
C ASP A 73 6.79 -4.39 2.94
N ILE A 74 6.41 -4.64 1.67
CA ILE A 74 6.57 -3.68 0.58
C ILE A 74 5.72 -2.42 0.78
N ALA A 75 4.60 -2.51 1.48
CA ALA A 75 3.73 -1.35 1.73
C ALA A 75 4.37 -0.39 2.73
N GLU A 76 4.94 -0.91 3.82
CA GLU A 76 5.71 -0.12 4.78
C GLU A 76 6.91 0.57 4.12
N LEU A 77 7.63 -0.13 3.22
CA LEU A 77 8.72 0.46 2.44
C LEU A 77 8.24 1.63 1.55
N ALA A 78 7.03 1.52 0.99
CA ALA A 78 6.43 2.56 0.16
C ALA A 78 5.92 3.75 0.97
N GLU A 79 5.35 3.53 2.16
CA GLU A 79 4.99 4.58 3.11
C GLU A 79 6.21 5.36 3.56
N TRP A 80 7.29 4.65 3.95
CA TRP A 80 8.56 5.28 4.28
C TRP A 80 9.09 6.14 3.14
N HIS A 81 9.00 5.67 1.89
CA HIS A 81 9.43 6.42 0.71
C HIS A 81 8.63 7.71 0.51
N ALA A 82 7.32 7.66 0.72
CA ALA A 82 6.42 8.82 0.58
C ALA A 82 6.70 9.91 1.62
N GLU A 83 7.16 9.53 2.82
CA GLU A 83 7.47 10.46 3.90
C GLU A 83 8.83 11.15 3.75
N GLN A 84 9.72 10.64 2.88
CA GLN A 84 11.05 11.21 2.71
C GLN A 84 11.03 12.56 1.99
N ARG A 85 11.73 13.54 2.55
CA ARG A 85 11.99 14.83 1.89
C ARG A 85 12.90 14.72 0.66
N CYS A 86 13.71 13.66 0.60
CA CYS A 86 14.60 13.36 -0.53
C CYS A 86 14.34 11.92 -1.00
N PRO A 87 13.91 11.69 -2.25
CA PRO A 87 13.71 10.34 -2.77
C PRO A 87 15.00 9.51 -2.73
N SER A 88 14.88 8.21 -2.49
CA SER A 88 15.98 7.25 -2.66
C SER A 88 15.79 6.51 -3.97
N LEU A 89 16.78 6.59 -4.88
CA LEU A 89 16.75 5.84 -6.14
C LEU A 89 16.67 4.34 -5.90
N VAL A 90 17.28 3.85 -4.81
CA VAL A 90 17.26 2.43 -4.44
C VAL A 90 15.83 1.96 -4.18
N ILE A 91 15.08 2.69 -3.37
CA ILE A 91 13.70 2.34 -3.06
C ILE A 91 12.80 2.58 -4.26
N GLU A 92 12.97 3.68 -4.98
CA GLU A 92 12.17 4.00 -6.16
C GLU A 92 12.29 2.88 -7.22
N MET A 93 13.51 2.42 -7.54
CA MET A 93 13.72 1.32 -8.47
C MET A 93 13.23 -0.03 -7.94
N ALA A 94 13.33 -0.27 -6.63
CA ALA A 94 12.83 -1.50 -6.01
C ALA A 94 11.30 -1.59 -6.10
N LEU A 95 10.61 -0.52 -5.69
CA LEU A 95 9.15 -0.43 -5.71
C LEU A 95 8.62 -0.43 -7.15
N LEU A 96 9.22 0.33 -8.07
CA LEU A 96 8.78 0.40 -9.46
C LEU A 96 8.84 -0.96 -10.15
N VAL A 97 9.97 -1.66 -10.05
CA VAL A 97 10.14 -2.97 -10.69
C VAL A 97 9.23 -4.01 -10.03
N THR A 98 9.08 -3.98 -8.70
CA THR A 98 8.14 -4.85 -7.97
C THR A 98 6.70 -4.62 -8.44
N PHE A 99 6.26 -3.36 -8.50
CA PHE A 99 4.93 -2.98 -8.97
C PHE A 99 4.65 -3.45 -10.40
N GLN A 100 5.62 -3.27 -11.30
CA GLN A 100 5.48 -3.68 -12.70
C GLN A 100 5.39 -5.20 -12.89
N ILE A 101 6.19 -5.95 -12.13
CA ILE A 101 6.13 -7.43 -12.16
C ILE A 101 4.80 -7.91 -11.58
N ALA A 102 4.33 -7.32 -10.48
CA ALA A 102 3.06 -7.65 -9.86
C ALA A 102 1.86 -7.36 -10.78
N GLN A 103 1.84 -6.22 -11.46
CA GLN A 103 0.82 -5.93 -12.47
C GLN A 103 0.85 -6.91 -13.63
N ALA A 104 2.05 -7.22 -14.15
CA ALA A 104 2.19 -8.20 -15.21
C ALA A 104 1.75 -9.61 -14.78
N LEU A 105 1.99 -9.98 -13.52
CA LEU A 105 1.55 -11.24 -12.93
C LEU A 105 0.02 -11.30 -12.90
N MET A 106 -0.64 -10.29 -12.34
CA MET A 106 -2.10 -10.26 -12.29
C MET A 106 -2.73 -10.23 -13.68
N LEU A 107 -2.15 -9.48 -14.64
CA LEU A 107 -2.63 -9.48 -16.02
C LEU A 107 -2.48 -10.85 -16.67
N ALA A 108 -1.38 -11.57 -16.41
CA ALA A 108 -1.15 -12.92 -16.94
C ALA A 108 -2.12 -13.96 -16.37
N GLU A 109 -2.65 -13.74 -15.17
CA GLU A 109 -3.68 -14.61 -14.58
C GLU A 109 -5.04 -14.42 -15.24
N VAL A 110 -5.38 -13.19 -15.65
CA VAL A 110 -6.61 -12.88 -16.38
C VAL A 110 -6.51 -13.28 -17.85
N ASP A 111 -5.39 -12.93 -18.48
CA ASP A 111 -5.11 -13.18 -19.90
C ASP A 111 -3.70 -13.74 -20.05
N GLY A 112 -3.58 -15.07 -20.01
CA GLY A 112 -2.30 -15.76 -20.20
C GLY A 112 -1.64 -15.45 -21.54
N SER A 113 -2.40 -15.06 -22.57
CA SER A 113 -1.88 -14.83 -23.92
C SER A 113 -0.78 -13.76 -23.95
N ILE A 114 -0.77 -12.83 -22.99
CA ILE A 114 0.31 -11.83 -22.85
C ILE A 114 1.69 -12.47 -22.66
N LEU A 115 1.77 -13.70 -22.13
CA LEU A 115 3.03 -14.42 -21.89
C LEU A 115 3.40 -15.38 -23.02
N HIS A 116 2.48 -15.79 -23.90
CA HIS A 116 2.76 -16.82 -24.91
C HIS A 116 2.40 -16.45 -26.36
N ALA A 117 1.57 -15.45 -26.60
CA ALA A 117 1.20 -15.06 -27.96
C ALA A 117 2.39 -14.42 -28.72
N GLU A 118 2.53 -14.74 -30.00
CA GLU A 118 3.59 -14.19 -30.87
C GLU A 118 3.36 -12.70 -31.20
N GLY A 119 2.10 -12.23 -31.13
CA GLY A 119 1.71 -10.85 -31.41
C GLY A 119 1.94 -9.85 -30.28
N VAL A 120 2.71 -10.22 -29.26
CA VAL A 120 2.98 -9.36 -28.09
C VAL A 120 4.28 -8.58 -28.29
N ILE A 121 4.24 -7.28 -28.01
CA ILE A 121 5.39 -6.37 -28.14
C ILE A 121 5.68 -5.73 -26.79
N PRO A 122 6.72 -6.20 -26.08
CA PRO A 122 7.17 -5.58 -24.84
C PRO A 122 8.09 -4.38 -25.13
N ILE A 123 7.85 -3.28 -24.44
CA ILE A 123 8.59 -2.03 -24.56
C ILE A 123 8.97 -1.54 -23.15
N GLY A 124 10.26 -1.41 -22.88
CA GLY A 124 10.79 -0.93 -21.61
C GLY A 124 11.47 0.43 -21.72
N PHE A 125 11.11 1.35 -20.82
CA PHE A 125 11.72 2.66 -20.69
C PHE A 125 12.53 2.74 -19.39
N GLY A 126 13.78 3.18 -19.46
CA GLY A 126 14.59 3.39 -18.25
C GLY A 126 14.61 2.15 -17.33
N PRO A 127 14.46 2.32 -16.01
CA PRO A 127 14.35 1.21 -15.05
C PRO A 127 13.28 0.15 -15.40
N GLY A 128 12.18 0.55 -16.04
CA GLY A 128 11.12 -0.38 -16.44
C GLY A 128 11.56 -1.44 -17.46
N LEU A 129 12.71 -1.23 -18.13
CA LEU A 129 13.34 -2.23 -18.98
C LEU A 129 13.70 -3.52 -18.24
N VAL A 130 13.97 -3.45 -16.93
CA VAL A 130 14.23 -4.64 -16.10
C VAL A 130 12.99 -5.52 -16.02
N ALA A 131 11.85 -4.94 -15.63
CA ALA A 131 10.57 -5.67 -15.58
C ALA A 131 10.15 -6.17 -16.97
N ALA A 132 10.33 -5.35 -18.00
CA ALA A 132 10.05 -5.75 -19.39
C ALA A 132 10.88 -6.98 -19.81
N ALA A 133 12.17 -7.04 -19.46
CA ALA A 133 13.02 -8.20 -19.75
C ALA A 133 12.56 -9.47 -19.05
N VAL A 134 12.18 -9.38 -17.78
CA VAL A 134 11.62 -10.49 -17.01
C VAL A 134 10.33 -11.01 -17.66
N VAL A 135 9.36 -10.14 -17.92
CA VAL A 135 8.06 -10.52 -18.50
C VAL A 135 8.24 -11.12 -19.89
N THR A 136 9.19 -10.61 -20.68
CA THR A 136 9.51 -11.14 -22.01
C THR A 136 10.12 -12.55 -21.98
N ALA A 137 10.81 -12.92 -20.90
CA ALA A 137 11.41 -14.24 -20.72
C ALA A 137 10.42 -15.27 -20.15
N ALA A 138 9.51 -14.83 -19.29
CA ALA A 138 8.55 -15.70 -18.63
C ALA A 138 7.56 -16.34 -19.62
N GLY A 139 7.30 -17.64 -19.45
CA GLY A 139 6.31 -18.40 -20.22
C GLY A 139 5.04 -18.72 -19.43
N SER A 140 5.04 -18.51 -18.11
CA SER A 140 3.91 -18.76 -17.21
C SER A 140 3.93 -17.75 -16.04
N SER A 141 2.81 -17.60 -15.34
CA SER A 141 2.70 -16.73 -14.15
C SER A 141 3.65 -17.17 -13.02
N SER A 142 3.80 -18.49 -12.80
CA SER A 142 4.75 -19.03 -11.82
C SER A 142 6.22 -18.75 -12.20
N GLU A 143 6.57 -18.90 -13.47
CA GLU A 143 7.91 -18.53 -13.97
C GLU A 143 8.13 -17.01 -13.85
N LEU A 144 7.11 -16.20 -14.15
CA LEU A 144 7.15 -14.74 -13.99
C LEU A 144 7.42 -14.33 -12.54
N ALA A 145 6.72 -14.92 -11.56
CA ALA A 145 6.95 -14.63 -10.15
C ALA A 145 8.41 -14.95 -9.74
N THR A 146 8.93 -16.10 -10.17
CA THR A 146 10.29 -16.53 -9.83
C THR A 146 11.36 -15.66 -10.50
N LEU A 147 11.25 -15.42 -11.81
CA LEU A 147 12.18 -14.56 -12.56
C LEU A 147 12.07 -13.09 -12.12
N GLY A 148 10.89 -12.68 -11.65
CA GLY A 148 10.63 -11.35 -11.12
C GLY A 148 11.53 -11.01 -9.94
N LEU A 149 11.71 -11.94 -9.00
CA LEU A 149 12.59 -11.75 -7.84
C LEU A 149 14.05 -11.46 -8.25
N GLU A 150 14.54 -12.10 -9.31
CA GLU A 150 15.88 -11.84 -9.86
C GLU A 150 15.97 -10.47 -10.55
N GLY A 151 14.90 -10.04 -11.23
CA GLY A 151 14.78 -8.68 -11.77
C GLY A 151 14.83 -7.61 -10.69
N ILE A 152 14.05 -7.80 -9.61
CA ILE A 152 14.03 -6.91 -8.43
C ILE A 152 15.42 -6.86 -7.78
N ARG A 153 16.08 -8.00 -7.62
CA ARG A 153 17.45 -8.05 -7.08
C ARG A 153 18.43 -7.24 -7.94
N ALA A 154 18.37 -7.40 -9.26
CA ALA A 154 19.23 -6.68 -10.18
C ALA A 154 18.96 -5.16 -10.17
N SER A 155 17.70 -4.73 -10.04
CA SER A 155 17.35 -3.30 -9.97
C SER A 155 17.85 -2.66 -8.68
N VAL A 156 17.70 -3.32 -7.53
CA VAL A 156 18.21 -2.83 -6.23
C VAL A 156 19.73 -2.66 -6.29
N ARG A 157 20.45 -3.67 -6.79
CA ARG A 157 21.92 -3.62 -6.94
C ARG A 157 22.37 -2.51 -7.87
N LEU A 158 21.71 -2.33 -9.02
CA LEU A 158 22.00 -1.24 -9.92
C LEU A 158 21.82 0.12 -9.25
N ALA A 159 20.69 0.30 -8.56
CA ALA A 159 20.39 1.55 -7.88
C ALA A 159 21.40 1.86 -6.78
N LEU A 160 21.88 0.85 -6.03
CA LEU A 160 22.96 1.01 -5.05
C LEU A 160 24.27 1.48 -5.70
N VAL A 161 24.68 0.87 -6.83
CA VAL A 161 25.87 1.28 -7.58
C VAL A 161 25.76 2.75 -8.04
N LEU A 162 24.60 3.13 -8.59
CA LEU A 162 24.40 4.48 -9.12
C LEU A 162 24.29 5.53 -8.02
N SER A 163 23.63 5.21 -6.91
CA SER A 163 23.55 6.08 -5.74
C SER A 163 24.93 6.31 -5.14
N GLN A 164 25.76 5.27 -5.04
CA GLN A 164 27.16 5.41 -4.63
C GLN A 164 27.99 6.21 -5.63
N THR A 165 27.78 5.98 -6.93
CA THR A 165 28.45 6.75 -7.99
C THR A 165 28.12 8.23 -7.87
N GLY A 166 26.85 8.57 -7.63
CA GLY A 166 26.42 9.94 -7.36
C GLY A 166 27.14 10.56 -6.17
N ARG A 167 27.14 9.89 -5.01
CA ARG A 167 27.89 10.32 -3.80
C ARG A 167 29.37 10.55 -4.06
N ASN A 168 30.02 9.65 -4.82
CA ASN A 168 31.44 9.76 -5.15
C ASN A 168 31.74 10.95 -6.08
N ILE A 169 30.78 11.37 -6.89
CA ILE A 169 30.91 12.54 -7.78
C ILE A 169 30.63 13.83 -6.99
N GLU A 170 29.50 13.89 -6.28
CA GLU A 170 29.12 15.01 -5.43
C GLU A 170 28.31 14.52 -4.22
N ASP A 171 28.90 14.62 -3.02
CA ASP A 171 28.23 14.33 -1.75
C ASP A 171 27.43 15.55 -1.26
N ARG A 172 26.41 15.92 -2.04
CA ARG A 172 25.46 16.99 -1.71
C ARG A 172 24.04 16.52 -1.98
N ALA A 173 23.15 16.78 -1.03
CA ALA A 173 21.72 16.55 -1.21
C ALA A 173 21.15 17.44 -2.33
N GLY A 174 20.36 16.85 -3.23
CA GLY A 174 19.66 17.57 -4.29
C GLY A 174 19.20 16.67 -5.43
N ALA A 175 18.36 17.22 -6.30
CA ALA A 175 17.93 16.55 -7.52
C ALA A 175 19.11 16.42 -8.50
N TRP A 176 19.28 15.22 -9.06
CA TRP A 176 20.22 14.90 -10.12
C TRP A 176 19.62 15.06 -11.52
N SER A 177 18.35 15.47 -11.62
CA SER A 177 17.69 15.74 -12.91
C SER A 177 16.85 17.03 -12.92
N ARG A 178 16.68 17.59 -14.12
CA ARG A 178 15.86 18.76 -14.44
C ARG A 178 15.15 18.57 -15.77
N VAL A 179 13.92 19.08 -15.87
CA VAL A 179 13.18 19.12 -17.14
C VAL A 179 13.42 20.45 -17.83
N VAL A 180 13.83 20.38 -19.09
CA VAL A 180 13.98 21.52 -20.00
C VAL A 180 12.91 21.39 -21.08
N SER A 181 12.03 22.38 -21.17
CA SER A 181 10.97 22.42 -22.19
C SER A 181 11.15 23.63 -23.11
N GLY A 182 10.69 23.50 -24.36
CA GLY A 182 10.65 24.61 -25.32
C GLY A 182 11.93 24.86 -26.12
N LEU A 183 12.94 23.97 -26.02
CA LEU A 183 14.16 24.02 -26.81
C LEU A 183 14.35 22.73 -27.63
N ALA A 184 14.93 22.86 -28.82
CA ALA A 184 15.42 21.70 -29.55
C ALA A 184 16.59 21.06 -28.81
N THR A 185 16.73 19.73 -28.92
CA THR A 185 17.82 18.97 -28.29
C THR A 185 19.21 19.59 -28.56
N GLN A 186 19.47 20.08 -29.78
CA GLN A 186 20.76 20.65 -30.16
C GLN A 186 21.08 21.94 -29.39
N ASP A 187 20.07 22.77 -29.12
CA ASP A 187 20.23 24.00 -28.34
C ASP A 187 20.51 23.68 -26.87
N VAL A 188 19.87 22.63 -26.34
CA VAL A 188 20.17 22.10 -25.00
C VAL A 188 21.60 21.59 -24.93
N GLU A 189 22.09 20.85 -25.94
CA GLU A 189 23.47 20.35 -25.99
C GLU A 189 24.50 21.50 -26.01
N ALA A 190 24.27 22.53 -26.82
CA ALA A 190 25.13 23.71 -26.87
C ALA A 190 25.18 24.45 -25.52
N TRP A 191 24.03 24.57 -24.86
CA TRP A 191 23.92 25.20 -23.55
C TRP A 191 24.61 24.39 -22.44
N LEU A 192 24.49 23.06 -22.48
CA LEU A 192 25.21 22.19 -21.55
C LEU A 192 26.72 22.25 -21.77
N ALA A 193 27.19 22.37 -23.02
CA ALA A 193 28.61 22.54 -23.31
C ALA A 193 29.18 23.83 -22.68
N GLU A 194 28.44 24.95 -22.75
CA GLU A 194 28.79 26.20 -22.08
C GLU A 194 28.78 26.06 -20.56
N THR A 195 27.74 25.43 -20.01
CA THR A 195 27.62 25.21 -18.56
C THR A 195 28.73 24.32 -18.01
N ASN A 196 29.13 23.30 -18.78
CA ASN A 196 30.18 22.35 -18.44
C ASN A 196 31.59 22.89 -18.64
N ALA A 197 31.75 24.07 -19.26
CA ALA A 197 33.05 24.66 -19.52
C ALA A 197 33.86 24.81 -18.21
N GLY A 198 35.07 24.27 -18.22
CA GLY A 198 35.98 24.28 -17.07
C GLY A 198 35.70 23.25 -15.98
N LEU A 199 34.65 22.42 -16.11
CA LEU A 199 34.36 21.33 -15.16
C LEU A 199 35.08 20.02 -15.56
N HIS A 200 35.43 19.22 -14.54
CA HIS A 200 35.87 17.85 -14.73
C HIS A 200 34.77 17.01 -15.42
N PRO A 201 35.08 16.05 -16.31
CA PRO A 201 34.05 15.27 -17.04
C PRO A 201 32.98 14.62 -16.17
N LEU A 202 33.34 14.10 -15.00
CA LEU A 202 32.38 13.52 -14.05
C LEU A 202 31.42 14.56 -13.44
N GLY A 203 31.76 15.84 -13.49
CA GLY A 203 30.93 16.95 -13.03
C GLY A 203 29.99 17.52 -14.08
N HIS A 204 29.97 16.96 -15.30
CA HIS A 204 29.20 17.50 -16.41
C HIS A 204 27.70 17.24 -16.25
N ALA A 205 26.88 18.21 -16.64
CA ALA A 205 25.47 18.01 -16.91
C ALA A 205 25.27 17.53 -18.36
N TYR A 206 24.30 16.65 -18.60
CA TYR A 206 24.13 15.94 -19.86
C TYR A 206 22.67 15.59 -20.11
N ILE A 207 22.31 15.34 -21.37
CA ILE A 207 20.96 14.89 -21.70
C ILE A 207 20.85 13.39 -21.43
N GLY A 208 20.01 13.00 -20.47
CA GLY A 208 19.74 11.60 -20.15
C GLY A 208 18.49 11.07 -20.84
N GLN A 209 17.47 11.89 -21.06
CA GLN A 209 16.21 11.45 -21.67
C GLN A 209 15.58 12.51 -22.58
N SER A 210 14.85 12.05 -23.59
CA SER A 210 14.10 12.91 -24.52
C SER A 210 12.73 12.32 -24.82
N LEU A 211 11.72 13.18 -24.74
CA LEU A 211 10.31 12.86 -24.97
C LEU A 211 9.58 14.10 -25.52
N GLY A 212 9.19 14.07 -26.78
CA GLY A 212 8.55 15.18 -27.46
C GLY A 212 9.39 16.46 -27.44
N ASP A 213 8.81 17.54 -26.94
CA ASP A 213 9.46 18.85 -26.74
C ASP A 213 10.17 18.98 -25.38
N LYS A 214 10.18 17.91 -24.58
CA LYS A 214 10.79 17.86 -23.25
C LYS A 214 12.11 17.08 -23.29
N THR A 215 13.13 17.68 -22.71
CA THR A 215 14.44 17.07 -22.52
C THR A 215 14.74 16.99 -21.03
N VAL A 216 15.08 15.81 -20.52
CA VAL A 216 15.53 15.65 -19.13
C VAL A 216 17.04 15.67 -19.10
N VAL A 217 17.57 16.67 -18.42
CA VAL A 217 19.00 16.88 -18.19
C VAL A 217 19.35 16.27 -16.84
N PHE A 218 20.43 15.50 -16.81
CA PHE A 218 21.00 14.91 -15.60
C PHE A 218 22.34 15.56 -15.29
N GLY A 219 22.73 15.57 -14.02
CA GLY A 219 24.05 16.06 -13.60
C GLY A 219 24.13 16.28 -12.10
N PRO A 220 25.33 16.58 -11.58
CA PRO A 220 25.50 16.89 -10.17
C PRO A 220 24.65 18.10 -9.75
N PRO A 221 24.09 18.12 -8.53
CA PRO A 221 23.24 19.22 -8.06
C PRO A 221 23.91 20.59 -8.17
N SER A 222 25.22 20.69 -7.93
CA SER A 222 25.96 21.95 -8.09
C SER A 222 26.02 22.44 -9.53
N THR A 223 26.18 21.53 -10.50
CA THR A 223 26.21 21.86 -11.94
C THR A 223 24.82 22.22 -12.43
N LEU A 224 23.78 21.47 -12.02
CA LEU A 224 22.40 21.80 -12.37
C LEU A 224 21.97 23.15 -11.78
N GLY A 225 22.43 23.51 -10.57
CA GLY A 225 22.19 24.84 -10.00
C GLY A 225 22.85 26.00 -10.78
N ARG A 226 23.80 25.73 -11.68
CA ARG A 226 24.33 26.76 -12.61
C ARG A 226 23.35 27.07 -13.74
N LEU A 227 22.48 26.12 -14.10
CA LEU A 227 21.42 26.32 -15.09
C LEU A 227 20.38 27.33 -14.59
N ASP A 228 20.15 27.40 -13.28
CA ASP A 228 19.20 28.32 -12.64
C ASP A 228 19.69 29.79 -12.64
N ARG A 229 20.98 30.03 -12.89
CA ARG A 229 21.58 31.38 -12.91
C ARG A 229 21.52 32.04 -14.29
N VAL A 230 20.86 31.41 -15.25
CA VAL A 230 20.67 31.96 -16.60
C VAL A 230 19.61 33.05 -16.55
N ASP A 231 19.95 34.22 -17.09
CA ASP A 231 19.03 35.34 -17.19
C ASP A 231 17.92 35.02 -18.21
N LEU A 232 16.75 34.62 -17.70
CA LEU A 232 15.56 34.28 -18.50
C LEU A 232 15.07 35.45 -19.37
N THR A 233 15.54 36.69 -19.12
CA THR A 233 15.23 37.84 -19.98
C THR A 233 15.88 37.73 -21.37
N THR A 234 17.00 37.01 -21.48
CA THR A 234 17.69 36.77 -22.76
C THR A 234 17.19 35.51 -23.49
N ARG A 235 16.44 34.63 -22.81
CA ARG A 235 15.86 33.39 -23.35
C ARG A 235 14.45 33.14 -22.79
N PRO A 236 13.45 33.98 -23.14
CA PRO A 236 12.11 33.93 -22.55
C PRO A 236 11.29 32.68 -22.89
N ALA A 237 11.74 31.86 -23.85
CA ALA A 237 11.10 30.60 -24.24
C ALA A 237 11.50 29.40 -23.36
N LEU A 238 12.47 29.56 -22.45
CA LEU A 238 13.01 28.46 -21.66
C LEU A 238 12.22 28.26 -20.36
N ALA A 239 11.55 27.12 -20.23
CA ALA A 239 10.97 26.68 -18.97
C ALA A 239 11.87 25.59 -18.34
N LEU A 240 12.49 25.92 -17.20
CA LEU A 240 13.18 24.97 -16.34
C LEU A 240 12.24 24.57 -15.20
N ALA A 241 11.97 23.28 -15.08
CA ALA A 241 11.13 22.74 -14.01
C ALA A 241 11.83 21.56 -13.32
N LEU A 242 11.52 21.35 -12.04
CA LEU A 242 11.73 20.02 -11.46
C LEU A 242 10.74 19.05 -12.11
N PRO A 243 11.16 17.83 -12.45
CA PRO A 243 10.18 16.77 -12.69
C PRO A 243 9.36 16.50 -11.41
N ASP A 244 8.17 15.94 -11.58
CA ASP A 244 7.30 15.55 -10.46
C ASP A 244 7.96 14.48 -9.57
N SER A 245 8.83 13.63 -10.12
CA SER A 245 9.77 12.77 -9.40
C SER A 245 11.21 13.03 -9.88
N PRO A 246 12.01 13.86 -9.18
CA PRO A 246 13.40 14.10 -9.56
C PRO A 246 14.29 12.93 -9.20
N ALA A 247 15.03 12.44 -10.19
CA ALA A 247 16.05 11.44 -9.97
C ALA A 247 17.06 11.95 -8.93
N CYS A 248 17.42 11.10 -7.98
CA CYS A 248 18.36 11.44 -6.91
C CYS A 248 19.78 10.88 -7.12
N ALA A 249 20.03 10.23 -8.27
CA ALA A 249 21.34 9.74 -8.65
C ALA A 249 21.57 9.87 -10.17
N PRO A 250 22.83 9.76 -10.64
CA PRO A 250 23.13 9.79 -12.07
C PRO A 250 22.59 8.56 -12.81
N LEU A 251 22.00 8.79 -13.97
CA LEU A 251 21.45 7.78 -14.89
C LEU A 251 21.77 8.17 -16.33
N TYR A 252 21.89 7.20 -17.23
CA TYR A 252 22.01 7.41 -18.68
C TYR A 252 23.28 8.14 -19.17
N GLY A 253 24.29 8.30 -18.31
CA GLY A 253 25.50 9.07 -18.60
C GLY A 253 26.62 8.22 -19.22
N PRO A 254 27.01 8.43 -20.50
CA PRO A 254 28.04 7.63 -21.15
C PRO A 254 29.47 7.89 -20.61
N HIS A 255 29.67 9.00 -19.91
CA HIS A 255 30.93 9.38 -19.28
C HIS A 255 31.02 8.95 -17.80
N LEU A 256 29.95 8.39 -17.24
CA LEU A 256 29.95 7.89 -15.87
C LEU A 256 30.88 6.67 -15.74
N PRO A 257 31.41 6.39 -14.54
CA PRO A 257 32.24 5.20 -14.31
C PRO A 257 31.51 3.92 -14.71
N PRO A 258 32.17 2.97 -15.41
CA PRO A 258 31.53 1.77 -15.91
C PRO A 258 31.02 0.89 -14.76
N VAL A 259 29.83 0.30 -14.95
CA VAL A 259 29.23 -0.63 -13.99
C VAL A 259 29.58 -2.09 -14.30
N ASP A 260 29.86 -2.90 -13.27
CA ASP A 260 30.02 -4.36 -13.44
C ASP A 260 28.66 -5.03 -13.57
N THR A 261 28.20 -5.15 -14.82
CA THR A 261 26.90 -5.78 -15.12
C THR A 261 26.81 -7.22 -14.65
N SER A 262 27.93 -7.95 -14.64
CA SER A 262 27.95 -9.38 -14.31
C SER A 262 27.71 -9.61 -12.81
N HIS A 263 28.29 -8.74 -11.99
CA HIS A 263 28.09 -8.69 -10.54
C HIS A 263 26.67 -8.22 -10.20
N ILE A 264 26.20 -7.12 -10.81
CA ILE A 264 24.86 -6.58 -10.57
C ILE A 264 23.77 -7.62 -10.86
N VAL A 265 23.85 -8.31 -12.00
CA VAL A 265 22.86 -9.33 -12.38
C VAL A 265 23.09 -10.66 -11.65
N GLY A 266 24.24 -10.86 -10.98
CA GLY A 266 24.54 -12.11 -10.26
C GLY A 266 24.90 -13.29 -11.17
N THR A 267 25.43 -13.00 -12.37
CA THR A 267 25.76 -14.03 -13.39
C THR A 267 27.09 -14.74 -13.17
N SER A 268 27.86 -14.34 -12.17
CA SER A 268 29.21 -14.87 -11.89
C SER A 268 29.21 -16.31 -11.37
N GLY A 269 28.05 -16.87 -11.01
CA GLY A 269 27.85 -18.29 -10.67
C GLY A 269 27.38 -19.13 -11.86
N ARG A 270 28.06 -20.25 -12.17
CA ARG A 270 27.68 -21.13 -13.29
C ARG A 270 26.29 -21.76 -13.06
N GLY A 271 25.38 -21.59 -14.03
CA GLY A 271 24.19 -22.44 -14.21
C GLY A 271 22.86 -21.96 -13.59
N GLY A 272 22.78 -20.69 -13.17
CA GLY A 272 21.59 -20.10 -12.54
C GLY A 272 20.36 -19.96 -13.46
N LEU A 273 19.20 -19.73 -12.82
CA LEU A 273 17.87 -19.60 -13.44
C LEU A 273 17.84 -18.61 -14.62
N LEU A 274 18.54 -17.48 -14.48
CA LEU A 274 18.65 -16.42 -15.50
C LEU A 274 19.33 -16.87 -16.80
N GLY A 275 20.24 -17.85 -16.73
CA GLY A 275 20.94 -18.38 -17.90
C GLY A 275 20.15 -19.42 -18.67
N ARG A 276 19.15 -20.04 -18.04
CA ARG A 276 18.28 -21.07 -18.65
C ARG A 276 17.05 -20.47 -19.34
N SER A 277 16.61 -19.31 -18.86
CA SER A 277 15.48 -18.57 -19.41
C SER A 277 15.94 -17.66 -20.55
N SER A 278 15.17 -17.58 -21.63
CA SER A 278 15.50 -16.74 -22.79
C SER A 278 14.30 -15.89 -23.21
N LEU A 279 14.58 -14.72 -23.77
CA LEU A 279 13.54 -13.83 -24.31
C LEU A 279 12.75 -14.57 -25.38
N ARG A 280 11.44 -14.67 -25.18
CA ARG A 280 10.55 -15.41 -26.09
C ARG A 280 10.20 -14.62 -27.35
N ARG A 281 10.42 -13.30 -27.31
CA ARG A 281 10.13 -12.33 -28.37
C ARG A 281 11.11 -11.16 -28.31
N PRO A 282 11.18 -10.32 -29.37
CA PRO A 282 12.01 -9.13 -29.35
C PRO A 282 11.55 -8.14 -28.27
N LEU A 283 12.49 -7.56 -27.53
CA LEU A 283 12.22 -6.55 -26.49
C LEU A 283 12.70 -5.18 -26.94
N TRP A 284 11.79 -4.21 -26.98
CA TRP A 284 12.10 -2.83 -27.32
C TRP A 284 12.61 -2.07 -26.10
N SER A 285 13.67 -1.30 -26.29
CA SER A 285 14.32 -0.50 -25.25
C SER A 285 14.37 0.96 -25.68
N SER A 286 14.04 1.90 -24.78
CA SER A 286 14.23 3.33 -25.03
C SER A 286 15.70 3.70 -25.29
N HIS A 287 16.65 2.85 -24.92
CA HIS A 287 18.09 3.09 -25.10
C HIS A 287 18.64 2.53 -26.41
N ARG A 288 17.78 1.89 -27.22
CA ARG A 288 18.14 1.25 -28.49
C ARG A 288 16.98 1.33 -29.48
N ALA A 289 16.67 2.56 -29.90
CA ALA A 289 15.47 2.85 -30.68
C ALA A 289 15.33 2.06 -32.00
N LEU A 290 16.43 1.78 -32.69
CA LEU A 290 16.37 1.23 -34.05
C LEU A 290 16.27 -0.31 -34.11
N GLU A 291 16.65 -1.02 -33.05
CA GLU A 291 16.70 -2.48 -33.05
C GLU A 291 16.31 -3.05 -31.69
N PRO A 292 15.28 -3.92 -31.63
CA PRO A 292 14.94 -4.58 -30.39
C PRO A 292 16.05 -5.55 -29.94
N ILE A 293 16.10 -5.83 -28.64
CA ILE A 293 16.89 -6.93 -28.10
C ILE A 293 16.31 -8.22 -28.68
N PRO A 294 17.12 -9.05 -29.37
CA PRO A 294 16.62 -10.17 -30.14
C PRO A 294 16.01 -11.26 -29.24
N LYS A 295 15.01 -11.97 -29.79
CA LYS A 295 14.51 -13.22 -29.20
C LYS A 295 15.65 -14.23 -29.05
N ASN A 296 15.49 -15.20 -28.15
CA ASN A 296 16.47 -16.23 -27.76
C ASN A 296 17.72 -15.70 -27.03
N LYS A 297 17.82 -14.39 -26.77
CA LYS A 297 18.83 -13.89 -25.84
C LYS A 297 18.50 -14.38 -24.44
N THR A 298 19.48 -14.86 -23.67
CA THR A 298 19.24 -15.29 -22.29
C THR A 298 18.78 -14.11 -21.44
N LEU A 299 17.95 -14.36 -20.42
CA LEU A 299 17.48 -13.32 -19.52
C LEU A 299 18.67 -12.66 -18.81
N ALA A 300 19.68 -13.42 -18.39
CA ALA A 300 20.94 -12.89 -17.88
C ALA A 300 21.56 -11.85 -18.82
N ALA A 301 21.69 -12.18 -20.11
CA ALA A 301 22.29 -11.27 -21.09
C ALA A 301 21.36 -10.10 -21.48
N ALA A 302 20.05 -10.23 -21.28
CA ALA A 302 19.09 -9.14 -21.44
C ALA A 302 19.17 -8.16 -20.25
N LEU A 303 19.23 -8.67 -19.02
CA LEU A 303 19.41 -7.86 -17.81
C LEU A 303 20.77 -7.14 -17.79
N CYS A 304 21.86 -7.79 -18.20
CA CYS A 304 23.16 -7.10 -18.30
C CYS A 304 23.12 -5.94 -19.31
N LEU A 305 22.40 -6.11 -20.43
CA LEU A 305 22.16 -5.02 -21.36
C LEU A 305 21.31 -3.92 -20.74
N ALA A 306 20.22 -4.27 -20.04
CA ALA A 306 19.35 -3.30 -19.40
C ALA A 306 20.14 -2.46 -18.38
N VAL A 307 20.93 -3.11 -17.52
CA VAL A 307 21.81 -2.47 -16.53
C VAL A 307 22.78 -1.49 -17.21
N SER A 308 23.49 -1.94 -18.25
CA SER A 308 24.41 -1.08 -19.00
C SER A 308 23.70 0.10 -19.67
N GLN A 309 22.52 -0.13 -20.24
CA GLN A 309 21.72 0.89 -20.91
C GLN A 309 21.21 1.95 -19.94
N ILE A 310 20.64 1.52 -18.80
CA ILE A 310 20.13 2.41 -17.76
C ILE A 310 21.27 3.25 -17.16
N ALA A 311 22.45 2.67 -16.95
CA ALA A 311 23.59 3.40 -16.41
C ALA A 311 24.20 4.39 -17.41
N HIS A 312 24.32 4.03 -18.70
CA HIS A 312 25.25 4.71 -19.61
C HIS A 312 24.66 5.21 -20.93
N ARG A 313 23.41 4.88 -21.27
CA ARG A 313 22.83 5.27 -22.57
C ARG A 313 21.64 6.18 -22.40
N ARG A 314 21.62 7.28 -23.16
CA ARG A 314 20.47 8.18 -23.30
C ARG A 314 19.20 7.42 -23.68
N SER A 315 18.09 7.77 -23.04
CA SER A 315 16.75 7.28 -23.31
C SER A 315 16.09 8.11 -24.44
N GLN A 316 15.74 7.47 -25.54
CA GLN A 316 15.14 8.05 -26.75
C GLN A 316 13.73 7.50 -26.95
N ILE A 317 12.78 7.97 -26.14
CA ILE A 317 11.45 7.36 -26.05
C ILE A 317 10.69 7.48 -27.38
N ASP A 318 10.69 8.66 -28.02
CA ASP A 318 9.96 8.88 -29.26
C ASP A 318 10.43 7.96 -30.38
N GLN A 319 11.74 7.83 -30.57
CA GLN A 319 12.30 6.99 -31.62
C GLN A 319 11.98 5.50 -31.39
N THR A 320 11.96 5.05 -30.12
CA THR A 320 11.57 3.69 -29.79
C THR A 320 10.08 3.46 -30.04
N ILE A 321 9.22 4.45 -29.74
CA ILE A 321 7.79 4.40 -30.06
C ILE A 321 7.62 4.29 -31.58
N ASP A 322 8.25 5.17 -32.36
CA ASP A 322 8.18 5.18 -33.82
C ASP A 322 8.62 3.84 -34.42
N ALA A 323 9.73 3.28 -33.93
CA ALA A 323 10.26 2.02 -34.42
C ALA A 323 9.38 0.81 -34.03
N ALA A 324 8.82 0.80 -32.82
CA ALA A 324 7.87 -0.23 -32.40
C ALA A 324 6.58 -0.17 -33.23
N VAL A 325 6.09 1.03 -33.54
CA VAL A 325 4.92 1.24 -34.42
C VAL A 325 5.23 0.81 -35.86
N ALA A 326 6.41 1.15 -36.40
CA ALA A 326 6.84 0.70 -37.72
C ALA A 326 6.94 -0.84 -37.80
N HIS A 327 7.38 -1.50 -36.73
CA HIS A 327 7.42 -2.96 -36.65
C HIS A 327 6.02 -3.58 -36.68
N LEU A 328 5.05 -2.98 -35.98
CA LEU A 328 3.64 -3.40 -36.02
C LEU A 328 3.05 -3.31 -37.44
N GLN A 329 3.44 -2.29 -38.20
CA GLN A 329 3.03 -2.12 -39.60
C GLN A 329 3.68 -3.18 -40.50
N GLY A 330 4.98 -3.41 -40.38
CA GLY A 330 5.68 -4.43 -41.19
C GLY A 330 5.18 -5.87 -40.95
N ALA A 331 4.65 -6.15 -39.77
CA ALA A 331 4.02 -7.42 -39.43
C ALA A 331 2.54 -7.51 -39.87
N ALA A 332 1.88 -6.39 -40.21
CA ALA A 332 0.57 -6.39 -40.85
C ALA A 332 0.76 -6.55 -42.36
N GLY A 333 0.18 -7.58 -42.96
CA GLY A 333 0.13 -7.68 -44.42
C GLY A 333 -0.62 -6.48 -45.06
N PRO A 334 -0.66 -6.40 -46.40
CA PRO A 334 -1.31 -5.31 -47.13
C PRO A 334 -2.83 -5.16 -46.89
N GLU A 335 -3.47 -6.13 -46.22
CA GLU A 335 -4.90 -6.13 -45.90
C GLU A 335 -5.10 -6.22 -44.38
N GLY A 336 -5.27 -5.08 -43.70
CA GLY A 336 -5.89 -5.01 -42.37
C GLY A 336 -5.08 -4.27 -41.30
N THR A 337 -5.52 -3.06 -40.96
CA THR A 337 -5.18 -2.35 -39.72
C THR A 337 -5.74 -3.11 -38.51
N ALA A 338 -4.96 -4.08 -38.00
CA ALA A 338 -5.34 -4.89 -36.85
C ALA A 338 -5.51 -4.03 -35.59
N ALA A 339 -6.50 -4.38 -34.76
CA ALA A 339 -6.70 -3.79 -33.45
C ALA A 339 -5.54 -4.14 -32.51
N VAL A 340 -5.05 -3.13 -31.76
CA VAL A 340 -3.95 -3.27 -30.81
C VAL A 340 -4.49 -3.04 -29.41
N THR A 341 -4.20 -3.96 -28.49
CA THR A 341 -4.48 -3.79 -27.07
C THR A 341 -3.24 -3.28 -26.36
N LEU A 342 -3.28 -2.06 -25.84
CA LEU A 342 -2.18 -1.42 -25.12
C LEU A 342 -2.34 -1.63 -23.61
N HIS A 343 -1.39 -2.33 -23.00
CA HIS A 343 -1.31 -2.54 -21.55
C HIS A 343 -0.15 -1.73 -21.00
N VAL A 344 -0.41 -0.84 -20.03
CA VAL A 344 0.62 -0.05 -19.36
C VAL A 344 0.82 -0.56 -17.95
N MET A 345 2.02 -1.05 -17.65
CA MET A 345 2.43 -1.47 -16.31
C MET A 345 2.84 -0.23 -15.51
N GLY A 346 1.89 0.66 -15.25
CA GLY A 346 2.17 1.99 -14.71
C GLY A 346 1.03 3.01 -14.93
N PRO A 347 1.27 4.30 -14.61
CA PRO A 347 0.28 5.35 -14.80
C PRO A 347 -0.22 5.45 -16.25
N ALA A 348 -1.52 5.64 -16.44
CA ALA A 348 -2.12 5.66 -17.77
C ALA A 348 -1.68 6.84 -18.65
N CYS A 349 -1.10 7.90 -18.06
CA CYS A 349 -0.57 9.03 -18.82
C CYS A 349 0.50 8.59 -19.84
N PHE A 350 1.28 7.55 -19.52
CA PHE A 350 2.27 6.95 -20.43
C PHE A 350 1.67 6.25 -21.64
N ALA A 351 0.37 5.93 -21.63
CA ALA A 351 -0.31 5.36 -22.79
C ALA A 351 -0.47 6.39 -23.92
N SER A 352 -0.63 7.67 -23.58
CA SER A 352 -1.10 8.70 -24.51
C SER A 352 -0.19 8.93 -25.72
N PRO A 353 1.15 9.05 -25.57
CA PRO A 353 2.03 9.26 -26.72
C PRO A 353 2.01 8.09 -27.71
N LEU A 354 2.09 6.87 -27.17
CA LEU A 354 2.08 5.64 -27.99
C LEU A 354 0.71 5.42 -28.65
N ARG A 355 -0.38 5.67 -27.92
CA ARG A 355 -1.75 5.63 -28.46
C ARG A 355 -1.91 6.63 -29.60
N HIS A 356 -1.48 7.87 -29.41
CA HIS A 356 -1.58 8.92 -30.41
C HIS A 356 -0.83 8.55 -31.70
N GLU A 357 0.40 8.02 -31.58
CA GLU A 357 1.17 7.65 -32.77
C GLU A 357 0.60 6.39 -33.45
N LEU A 358 0.07 5.42 -32.71
CA LEU A 358 -0.63 4.26 -33.27
C LEU A 358 -1.91 4.67 -34.03
N GLU A 359 -2.74 5.53 -33.45
CA GLU A 359 -3.99 6.02 -34.04
C GLU A 359 -3.71 6.84 -35.32
N LYS A 360 -2.71 7.72 -35.28
CA LYS A 360 -2.24 8.49 -36.44
C LYS A 360 -1.77 7.61 -37.61
N LYS A 361 -1.28 6.40 -37.29
CA LYS A 361 -0.85 5.39 -38.26
C LYS A 361 -1.98 4.43 -38.69
N GLY A 362 -3.22 4.71 -38.28
CA GLY A 362 -4.42 3.99 -38.70
C GLY A 362 -4.79 2.77 -37.86
N HIS A 363 -4.12 2.52 -36.73
CA HIS A 363 -4.46 1.41 -35.84
C HIS A 363 -5.62 1.78 -34.90
N THR A 364 -6.57 0.86 -34.73
CA THR A 364 -7.55 0.93 -33.63
C THR A 364 -6.86 0.50 -32.34
N VAL A 365 -6.77 1.40 -31.35
CA VAL A 365 -6.11 1.12 -30.07
C VAL A 365 -7.16 0.93 -28.97
N HIS A 366 -7.16 -0.24 -28.36
CA HIS A 366 -7.90 -0.52 -27.14
C HIS A 366 -6.93 -0.41 -25.96
N LEU A 367 -7.30 0.32 -24.92
CA LEU A 367 -6.58 0.21 -23.66
C LEU A 367 -6.99 -1.11 -23.01
N GLY A 368 -5.99 -1.88 -22.57
CA GLY A 368 -6.24 -3.11 -21.84
C GLY A 368 -7.09 -2.85 -20.58
N PRO A 369 -7.78 -3.88 -20.07
CA PRO A 369 -8.57 -3.74 -18.85
C PRO A 369 -7.65 -3.21 -17.75
N ARG A 370 -7.98 -2.03 -17.22
CA ARG A 370 -7.49 -1.65 -15.91
C ARG A 370 -8.15 -2.63 -14.94
N MET A 371 -7.34 -3.28 -14.12
CA MET A 371 -7.90 -3.94 -12.95
C MET A 371 -8.58 -2.86 -12.12
N THR A 372 -9.90 -2.86 -12.13
CA THR A 372 -10.71 -1.98 -11.30
C THR A 372 -10.30 -2.19 -9.85
N LEU A 373 -10.35 -1.14 -9.02
CA LEU A 373 -10.36 -1.32 -7.57
C LEU A 373 -11.39 -2.41 -7.26
N PRO A 374 -11.11 -3.37 -6.35
CA PRO A 374 -12.10 -4.36 -5.97
C PRO A 374 -13.42 -3.64 -5.70
N GLU A 375 -14.53 -4.12 -6.29
CA GLU A 375 -15.82 -3.53 -5.95
C GLU A 375 -16.01 -3.66 -4.43
N PRO A 376 -16.48 -2.61 -3.73
CA PRO A 376 -16.79 -2.69 -2.32
C PRO A 376 -17.71 -3.89 -2.12
N PHE A 377 -17.33 -4.83 -1.25
CA PHE A 377 -18.07 -6.06 -1.01
C PHE A 377 -19.56 -5.75 -0.73
N GLY A 378 -20.40 -6.00 -1.73
CA GLY A 378 -21.84 -5.80 -1.68
C GLY A 378 -22.45 -6.16 -3.03
N ASP A 379 -23.26 -7.21 -3.04
CA ASP A 379 -24.10 -7.69 -4.14
C ASP A 379 -23.41 -8.54 -5.22
N ALA A 380 -22.97 -9.73 -4.84
CA ALA A 380 -23.00 -10.88 -5.75
C ALA A 380 -23.82 -12.00 -5.09
N ASP A 381 -25.09 -12.10 -5.51
CA ASP A 381 -25.94 -13.25 -5.21
C ASP A 381 -25.28 -14.53 -5.73
N GLY A 382 -24.90 -15.41 -4.80
CA GLY A 382 -24.61 -16.82 -5.05
C GLY A 382 -23.16 -17.15 -5.39
N ASP A 383 -22.31 -17.25 -4.37
CA ASP A 383 -21.27 -18.27 -4.32
C ASP A 383 -20.96 -18.63 -2.85
N GLU A 384 -20.95 -19.93 -2.56
CA GLU A 384 -20.82 -20.55 -1.23
C GLU A 384 -19.37 -20.60 -0.68
N ASP A 385 -18.41 -19.89 -1.28
CA ASP A 385 -17.01 -19.93 -0.83
C ASP A 385 -16.61 -18.69 -0.02
N GLY A 386 -16.43 -18.90 1.29
CA GLY A 386 -15.51 -18.19 2.19
C GLY A 386 -15.58 -16.66 2.22
N VAL A 387 -16.16 -16.11 3.29
CA VAL A 387 -16.05 -14.66 3.60
C VAL A 387 -14.56 -14.31 3.75
N ALA A 388 -14.01 -13.62 2.74
CA ALA A 388 -12.66 -13.10 2.74
C ALA A 388 -12.53 -11.88 3.68
N SER A 389 -11.33 -11.69 4.22
CA SER A 389 -10.96 -10.67 5.21
C SER A 389 -11.28 -9.23 4.76
N VAL A 390 -12.08 -8.51 5.57
CA VAL A 390 -12.39 -7.08 5.38
C VAL A 390 -11.14 -6.22 5.71
N SER A 391 -10.91 -5.10 5.02
CA SER A 391 -9.79 -4.23 5.37
C SER A 391 -9.91 -3.66 6.79
N ARG A 392 -8.80 -3.61 7.55
CA ARG A 392 -8.76 -2.95 8.87
C ARG A 392 -9.15 -1.46 8.80
N HIS A 393 -9.11 -0.85 7.62
CA HIS A 393 -9.46 0.55 7.39
C HIS A 393 -10.90 0.74 6.88
N GLU A 394 -11.66 -0.34 6.62
CA GLU A 394 -13.01 -0.31 6.04
C GLU A 394 -14.06 -0.88 7.02
N VAL A 395 -13.92 -0.54 8.31
CA VAL A 395 -14.92 -0.89 9.33
C VAL A 395 -15.90 0.26 9.49
N ALA A 396 -17.16 0.00 9.14
CA ALA A 396 -18.24 0.95 9.35
C ALA A 396 -18.84 0.82 10.76
N VAL A 397 -18.98 1.96 11.45
CA VAL A 397 -19.81 2.04 12.67
C VAL A 397 -21.25 2.29 12.23
N VAL A 398 -22.07 1.24 12.26
CA VAL A 398 -23.44 1.26 11.71
C VAL A 398 -24.51 1.65 12.73
N GLY A 399 -24.19 1.62 14.03
CA GLY A 399 -25.11 2.01 15.10
C GLY A 399 -24.37 2.21 16.41
N MET A 400 -24.91 3.07 17.28
CA MET A 400 -24.31 3.43 18.56
C MET A 400 -25.37 3.75 19.59
N ALA A 401 -25.11 3.42 20.85
CA ALA A 401 -25.91 3.83 21.99
C ALA A 401 -25.02 3.86 23.22
N GLY A 402 -25.34 4.70 24.20
CA GLY A 402 -24.55 4.85 25.40
C GLY A 402 -25.29 5.57 26.52
N ARG A 403 -24.73 5.46 27.73
CA ARG A 403 -25.13 6.21 28.91
C ARG A 403 -23.90 6.91 29.45
N PHE A 404 -24.01 8.22 29.64
CA PHE A 404 -22.91 9.07 30.08
C PHE A 404 -23.33 9.84 31.34
N PRO A 405 -22.38 10.45 32.07
CA PRO A 405 -22.72 11.34 33.16
C PRO A 405 -23.65 12.47 32.69
N GLU A 406 -24.78 12.62 33.39
CA GLU A 406 -25.84 13.59 33.04
C GLU A 406 -26.48 13.45 31.63
N SER A 407 -26.23 12.34 30.93
CA SER A 407 -26.82 12.08 29.61
C SER A 407 -27.28 10.64 29.47
N ASP A 408 -28.60 10.45 29.34
CA ASP A 408 -29.22 9.14 29.12
C ASP A 408 -29.23 8.77 27.61
N THR A 409 -28.88 9.69 26.70
CA THR A 409 -28.81 9.48 25.23
C THR A 409 -27.57 10.10 24.60
N LEU A 410 -27.28 9.75 23.33
CA LEU A 410 -26.18 10.34 22.56
C LEU A 410 -26.43 11.82 22.24
N ASP A 411 -27.68 12.22 21.99
CA ASP A 411 -28.03 13.62 21.73
C ASP A 411 -27.82 14.49 22.98
N GLU A 412 -28.22 13.99 24.15
CA GLU A 412 -27.95 14.66 25.43
C GLU A 412 -26.44 14.79 25.68
N PHE A 413 -25.67 13.74 25.35
CA PHE A 413 -24.22 13.77 25.50
C PHE A 413 -23.56 14.74 24.52
N TRP A 414 -24.02 14.79 23.28
CA TRP A 414 -23.54 15.74 22.28
C TRP A 414 -23.78 17.19 22.70
N HIS A 415 -24.98 17.51 23.20
CA HIS A 415 -25.28 18.85 23.71
C HIS A 415 -24.41 19.24 24.91
N LEU A 416 -24.09 18.29 25.79
CA LEU A 416 -23.18 18.51 26.91
C LEU A 416 -21.77 18.86 26.43
N LEU A 417 -21.25 18.15 25.43
CA LEU A 417 -19.94 18.42 24.82
C LEU A 417 -19.92 19.78 24.11
N GLU A 418 -20.93 20.05 23.29
CA GLU A 418 -21.08 21.30 22.53
C GLU A 418 -21.14 22.52 23.45
N SER A 419 -21.82 22.39 24.60
CA SER A 419 -21.94 23.46 25.59
C SER A 419 -20.74 23.58 26.54
N GLY A 420 -19.73 22.71 26.42
CA GLY A 420 -18.52 22.74 27.27
C GLY A 420 -18.80 22.51 28.76
N GLN A 421 -19.91 21.83 29.10
CA GLN A 421 -20.33 21.63 30.48
C GLN A 421 -19.48 20.56 31.19
N THR A 422 -19.24 20.77 32.49
CA THR A 422 -18.53 19.80 33.34
C THR A 422 -19.50 19.07 34.27
N THR A 423 -19.44 17.74 34.30
CA THR A 423 -20.34 16.89 35.11
C THR A 423 -19.74 16.35 36.40
N HIS A 424 -18.53 16.77 36.76
CA HIS A 424 -17.90 16.33 38.00
C HIS A 424 -18.73 16.83 39.19
N ARG A 425 -19.03 15.92 40.12
CA ARG A 425 -19.73 16.23 41.36
C ARG A 425 -19.18 15.39 42.50
N GLU A 426 -19.52 15.76 43.72
CA GLU A 426 -19.21 14.95 44.89
C GLU A 426 -19.84 13.55 44.75
N ILE A 427 -19.15 12.52 45.28
CA ILE A 427 -19.64 11.13 45.26
C ILE A 427 -21.01 11.08 45.94
N PRO A 428 -22.08 10.66 45.23
CA PRO A 428 -23.41 10.69 45.79
C PRO A 428 -23.59 9.58 46.84
N PRO A 429 -24.39 9.82 47.91
CA PRO A 429 -24.64 8.82 48.96
C PRO A 429 -25.20 7.48 48.45
N SER A 430 -25.83 7.49 47.27
CA SER A 430 -26.27 6.28 46.56
C SER A 430 -25.13 5.32 46.15
N ARG A 431 -23.87 5.70 46.31
CA ARG A 431 -22.69 4.83 46.16
C ARG A 431 -22.15 4.42 47.52
N PHE A 432 -21.72 5.42 48.30
CA PHE A 432 -21.31 5.31 49.69
C PHE A 432 -21.20 6.73 50.28
N HIS A 433 -21.13 6.84 51.60
CA HIS A 433 -20.89 8.11 52.28
C HIS A 433 -19.40 8.48 52.18
N VAL A 434 -19.08 9.50 51.38
CA VAL A 434 -17.68 9.88 51.08
C VAL A 434 -16.88 10.29 52.32
N ASP A 435 -17.55 10.86 53.33
CA ASP A 435 -16.91 11.28 54.58
C ASP A 435 -16.32 10.13 55.39
N ASP A 436 -16.84 8.91 55.22
CA ASP A 436 -16.33 7.72 55.92
C ASP A 436 -14.98 7.25 55.36
N PHE A 437 -14.63 7.66 54.14
CA PHE A 437 -13.45 7.18 53.41
C PHE A 437 -12.47 8.29 53.04
N TYR A 438 -12.85 9.57 53.12
CA TYR A 438 -11.97 10.67 52.71
C TYR A 438 -10.97 11.04 53.81
N ASP A 439 -9.68 10.89 53.52
CA ASP A 439 -8.59 11.38 54.39
C ASP A 439 -7.44 11.93 53.52
N PRO A 440 -7.29 13.27 53.45
CA PRO A 440 -6.26 13.91 52.62
C PRO A 440 -4.84 13.67 53.13
N THR A 441 -4.67 13.19 54.37
CA THR A 441 -3.36 12.92 54.98
C THR A 441 -2.84 11.50 54.70
N ARG A 442 -3.69 10.60 54.16
CA ARG A 442 -3.42 9.16 53.98
C ARG A 442 -3.06 8.43 55.29
N ALA A 443 -3.41 8.97 56.45
CA ALA A 443 -3.13 8.34 57.73
C ALA A 443 -4.01 7.09 57.96
N THR A 444 -5.18 7.05 57.31
CA THR A 444 -6.17 5.98 57.45
C THR A 444 -6.02 4.94 56.32
N HIS A 445 -6.08 3.66 56.67
CA HIS A 445 -6.08 2.56 55.69
C HIS A 445 -7.34 2.62 54.79
N ASN A 446 -7.20 2.43 53.48
CA ASN A 446 -8.26 2.57 52.46
C ASN A 446 -8.83 4.00 52.28
N ALA A 447 -8.08 5.03 52.66
CA ALA A 447 -8.48 6.42 52.46
C ALA A 447 -8.53 6.86 50.98
N LEU A 448 -9.59 7.58 50.62
CA LEU A 448 -9.74 8.30 49.36
C LEU A 448 -9.06 9.66 49.44
N LEU A 449 -8.38 10.02 48.35
CA LEU A 449 -7.78 11.35 48.14
C LEU A 449 -8.70 12.30 47.37
N ALA A 450 -9.69 11.75 46.68
CA ALA A 450 -10.62 12.48 45.84
C ALA A 450 -12.06 12.24 46.33
N ARG A 451 -12.85 13.32 46.36
CA ARG A 451 -14.27 13.29 46.76
C ARG A 451 -15.22 13.37 45.57
N HIS A 452 -14.68 13.56 44.37
CA HIS A 452 -15.45 13.90 43.17
C HIS A 452 -15.33 12.81 42.10
N GLY A 453 -16.38 12.69 41.30
CA GLY A 453 -16.43 11.82 40.13
C GLY A 453 -17.56 12.22 39.19
N CYS A 454 -17.70 11.47 38.09
CA CYS A 454 -18.78 11.64 37.13
C CYS A 454 -19.67 10.39 37.18
N PHE A 455 -20.98 10.57 37.37
CA PHE A 455 -21.87 9.45 37.69
C PHE A 455 -23.06 9.39 36.74
N ILE A 456 -23.36 8.18 36.26
CA ILE A 456 -24.61 7.88 35.55
C ILE A 456 -25.79 8.14 36.48
N ARG A 457 -26.83 8.81 35.97
CA ARG A 457 -28.03 9.22 36.74
C ARG A 457 -28.82 8.02 37.26
N LYS A 458 -29.03 7.02 36.41
CA LYS A 458 -29.96 5.90 36.65
C LYS A 458 -29.31 4.53 36.39
N PRO A 459 -28.21 4.17 37.07
CA PRO A 459 -27.49 2.91 36.80
C PRO A 459 -28.33 1.66 37.07
N GLY A 460 -29.37 1.76 37.92
CA GLY A 460 -30.23 0.63 38.28
C GLY A 460 -31.43 0.40 37.36
N HIS A 461 -31.71 1.30 36.41
CA HIS A 461 -32.87 1.15 35.52
C HIS A 461 -32.63 0.01 34.52
N PHE A 462 -33.61 -0.87 34.35
CA PHE A 462 -33.52 -2.02 33.44
C PHE A 462 -34.90 -2.60 33.11
N ASP A 463 -35.18 -2.83 31.83
CA ASP A 463 -36.39 -3.54 31.41
C ASP A 463 -36.18 -5.05 31.45
N HIS A 464 -36.30 -5.63 32.64
CA HIS A 464 -36.12 -7.07 32.82
C HIS A 464 -37.13 -7.92 32.02
N ARG A 465 -38.32 -7.37 31.67
CA ARG A 465 -39.34 -8.11 30.93
C ARG A 465 -38.97 -8.26 29.47
N LEU A 466 -38.46 -7.19 28.85
CA LEU A 466 -37.95 -7.21 27.48
C LEU A 466 -36.91 -8.33 27.31
N PHE A 467 -35.98 -8.44 28.25
CA PHE A 467 -34.89 -9.42 28.20
C PHE A 467 -35.22 -10.81 28.77
N ASN A 468 -36.49 -11.08 29.13
CA ASN A 468 -36.94 -12.35 29.75
C ASN A 468 -36.17 -12.71 31.03
N ILE A 469 -35.83 -11.72 31.85
CA ILE A 469 -35.12 -11.88 33.11
C ILE A 469 -36.11 -11.72 34.28
N SER A 470 -36.00 -12.61 35.27
CA SER A 470 -36.85 -12.53 36.46
C SER A 470 -36.49 -11.31 37.32
N PRO A 471 -37.45 -10.70 38.04
CA PRO A 471 -37.15 -9.59 38.94
C PRO A 471 -36.04 -9.91 39.97
N ARG A 472 -36.00 -11.16 40.46
CA ARG A 472 -35.01 -11.65 41.43
C ARG A 472 -33.61 -11.68 40.83
N GLU A 473 -33.48 -12.13 39.59
CA GLU A 473 -32.20 -12.12 38.87
C GLU A 473 -31.76 -10.69 38.54
N ALA A 474 -32.67 -9.85 38.04
CA ALA A 474 -32.39 -8.47 37.66
C ALA A 474 -31.84 -7.60 38.81
N LEU A 475 -32.27 -7.86 40.05
CA LEU A 475 -31.75 -7.19 41.25
C LEU A 475 -30.29 -7.55 41.54
N GLN A 476 -29.90 -8.80 41.28
CA GLN A 476 -28.53 -9.26 41.50
C GLN A 476 -27.60 -8.84 40.38
N MET A 477 -28.10 -8.68 39.15
CA MET A 477 -27.30 -8.32 37.98
C MET A 477 -26.54 -7.00 38.17
N ASP A 478 -25.25 -7.04 37.85
CA ASP A 478 -24.41 -5.86 37.76
C ASP A 478 -25.07 -4.81 36.84
N PRO A 479 -25.22 -3.55 37.30
CA PRO A 479 -25.64 -2.42 36.47
C PRO A 479 -24.96 -2.36 35.09
N VAL A 480 -23.68 -2.70 34.99
CA VAL A 480 -22.93 -2.72 33.73
C VAL A 480 -23.54 -3.72 32.75
N GLN A 481 -23.88 -4.92 33.20
CA GLN A 481 -24.52 -5.94 32.34
C GLN A 481 -25.90 -5.52 31.87
N ARG A 482 -26.67 -4.88 32.76
CA ARG A 482 -28.03 -4.37 32.46
C ARG A 482 -27.98 -3.25 31.42
N MET A 483 -27.10 -2.27 31.63
CA MET A 483 -26.92 -1.15 30.69
C MET A 483 -26.37 -1.64 29.35
N LEU A 484 -25.44 -2.60 29.36
CA LEU A 484 -24.89 -3.18 28.15
C LEU A 484 -25.98 -3.85 27.29
N LEU A 485 -26.87 -4.67 27.88
CA LEU A 485 -27.99 -5.28 27.17
C LEU A 485 -28.92 -4.25 26.51
N MET A 486 -29.26 -3.19 27.25
CA MET A 486 -30.10 -2.11 26.71
C MET A 486 -29.40 -1.33 25.60
N ALA A 487 -28.14 -0.94 25.80
CA ALA A 487 -27.37 -0.20 24.82
C ALA A 487 -27.15 -1.02 23.53
N THR A 488 -26.91 -2.34 23.64
CA THR A 488 -26.83 -3.19 22.45
C THR A 488 -28.15 -3.25 21.69
N TYR A 489 -29.29 -3.36 22.40
CA TYR A 489 -30.60 -3.33 21.76
C TYR A 489 -30.84 -2.02 21.01
N GLU A 490 -30.58 -0.88 21.66
CA GLU A 490 -30.73 0.46 21.06
C GLU A 490 -29.79 0.68 19.88
N ALA A 491 -28.53 0.24 19.97
CA ALA A 491 -27.56 0.37 18.88
C ALA A 491 -27.95 -0.46 17.64
N LEU A 492 -28.54 -1.65 17.84
CA LEU A 492 -29.06 -2.48 16.76
C LEU A 492 -30.28 -1.84 16.10
N GLU A 493 -31.20 -1.27 16.88
CA GLU A 493 -32.35 -0.53 16.34
C GLU A 493 -31.90 0.70 15.54
N MET A 494 -30.92 1.47 16.06
CA MET A 494 -30.34 2.61 15.35
C MET A 494 -29.74 2.19 14.00
N ALA A 495 -29.09 1.03 13.94
CA ALA A 495 -28.53 0.47 12.72
C ALA A 495 -29.59 -0.12 11.75
N GLY A 496 -30.87 -0.13 12.13
CA GLY A 496 -31.95 -0.71 11.33
C GLY A 496 -32.00 -2.23 11.36
N TYR A 497 -31.26 -2.89 12.27
CA TYR A 497 -31.32 -4.34 12.43
C TYR A 497 -32.51 -4.76 13.28
N SER A 498 -33.26 -5.76 12.82
CA SER A 498 -34.28 -6.39 13.67
C SER A 498 -33.58 -7.17 14.79
N PRO A 499 -33.80 -6.84 16.07
CA PRO A 499 -33.13 -7.52 17.17
C PRO A 499 -33.56 -8.99 17.32
N ARG A 500 -34.66 -9.41 16.65
CA ARG A 500 -35.16 -10.79 16.72
C ARG A 500 -35.88 -11.20 15.44
N PRO A 501 -35.15 -11.61 14.38
CA PRO A 501 -35.73 -12.04 13.12
C PRO A 501 -36.75 -13.18 13.33
N GLY A 502 -38.00 -12.95 12.91
CA GLY A 502 -39.11 -13.91 13.01
C GLY A 502 -39.89 -13.92 14.32
N ALA A 503 -39.59 -13.03 15.27
CA ALA A 503 -40.41 -12.87 16.48
C ALA A 503 -41.78 -12.21 16.20
N ASP A 504 -41.89 -11.46 15.10
CA ASP A 504 -43.12 -10.81 14.62
C ASP A 504 -43.94 -11.70 13.65
N GLY A 505 -43.44 -12.90 13.33
CA GLY A 505 -44.04 -13.84 12.38
C GLY A 505 -43.98 -13.41 10.91
N ARG A 506 -43.33 -12.29 10.57
CA ARG A 506 -43.26 -11.76 9.19
C ARG A 506 -41.95 -12.10 8.49
N SER A 507 -40.84 -12.13 9.23
CA SER A 507 -39.53 -12.50 8.68
C SER A 507 -39.25 -13.99 8.94
N PRO A 508 -38.81 -14.77 7.93
CA PRO A 508 -38.41 -16.16 8.17
C PRO A 508 -37.25 -16.21 9.18
N ARG A 509 -37.32 -17.15 10.12
CA ARG A 509 -36.22 -17.40 11.03
C ARG A 509 -35.06 -17.99 10.22
N PRO A 510 -33.85 -17.41 10.27
CA PRO A 510 -32.72 -17.93 9.49
C PRO A 510 -32.42 -19.38 9.90
N SER A 511 -32.03 -20.20 8.92
CA SER A 511 -31.71 -21.63 9.11
C SER A 511 -30.48 -21.86 9.99
N SER A 512 -29.59 -20.87 10.06
CA SER A 512 -28.39 -20.84 10.92
C SER A 512 -28.33 -19.55 11.73
N PRO A 513 -27.86 -19.59 12.98
CA PRO A 513 -27.66 -18.38 13.79
C PRO A 513 -26.60 -17.46 13.16
N PRO A 514 -26.77 -16.13 13.25
CA PRO A 514 -25.83 -15.18 12.64
C PRO A 514 -24.46 -15.22 13.33
N ARG A 515 -23.39 -15.09 12.54
CA ARG A 515 -21.99 -15.03 13.00
C ARG A 515 -21.64 -13.65 13.56
N ILE A 516 -22.23 -13.30 14.70
CA ILE A 516 -21.99 -12.02 15.39
C ILE A 516 -21.22 -12.29 16.67
N ALA A 517 -20.06 -11.65 16.82
CA ALA A 517 -19.22 -11.71 18.01
C ALA A 517 -19.37 -10.45 18.87
N THR A 518 -19.05 -10.54 20.15
CA THR A 518 -19.12 -9.41 21.10
C THR A 518 -17.79 -9.21 21.80
N TYR A 519 -17.28 -7.98 21.79
CA TYR A 519 -16.05 -7.57 22.45
C TYR A 519 -16.38 -6.46 23.45
N PHE A 520 -16.20 -6.71 24.75
CA PHE A 520 -16.56 -5.77 25.80
C PHE A 520 -15.38 -5.52 26.75
N GLY A 521 -15.02 -4.25 26.94
CA GLY A 521 -13.96 -3.84 27.86
C GLY A 521 -14.51 -3.60 29.27
N GLN A 522 -14.02 -4.35 30.26
CA GLN A 522 -14.44 -4.21 31.67
C GLN A 522 -13.30 -4.54 32.64
N THR A 523 -12.84 -3.52 33.36
CA THR A 523 -11.75 -3.63 34.36
C THR A 523 -12.22 -3.94 35.77
N VAL A 524 -13.45 -3.55 36.11
CA VAL A 524 -13.97 -3.64 37.48
C VAL A 524 -15.28 -4.39 37.52
N ASP A 525 -15.54 -5.04 38.65
CA ASP A 525 -16.72 -5.86 38.94
C ASP A 525 -17.20 -5.62 40.38
N ASP A 526 -17.25 -4.34 40.75
CA ASP A 526 -17.58 -3.82 42.08
C ASP A 526 -18.91 -4.35 42.63
N TRP A 527 -19.84 -4.72 41.74
CA TRP A 527 -21.13 -5.30 42.13
C TRP A 527 -20.99 -6.66 42.83
N LYS A 528 -19.85 -7.35 42.70
CA LYS A 528 -19.50 -8.53 43.53
C LYS A 528 -19.58 -8.22 45.02
N THR A 529 -18.94 -7.13 45.44
CA THR A 529 -18.88 -6.73 46.85
C THR A 529 -20.27 -6.34 47.37
N ILE A 530 -21.09 -5.70 46.52
CA ILE A 530 -22.48 -5.37 46.87
C ILE A 530 -23.33 -6.64 47.03
N ASN A 531 -23.21 -7.60 46.11
CA ASN A 531 -23.93 -8.87 46.22
C ASN A 531 -23.47 -9.70 47.42
N ASP A 532 -22.17 -9.72 47.74
CA ASP A 532 -21.64 -10.40 48.93
C ASP A 532 -22.26 -9.84 50.23
N GLN A 533 -22.48 -8.52 50.30
CA GLN A 533 -23.11 -7.85 51.44
C GLN A 533 -24.62 -8.11 51.52
N GLN A 534 -25.29 -8.34 50.38
CA GLN A 534 -26.74 -8.55 50.30
C GLN A 534 -27.15 -10.03 50.41
N GLY A 535 -26.18 -10.95 50.41
CA GLY A 535 -26.39 -12.39 50.50
C GLY A 535 -26.28 -13.07 49.15
N ILE A 536 -25.31 -13.99 49.03
CA ILE A 536 -25.08 -14.79 47.83
C ILE A 536 -26.27 -15.71 47.58
N ASP A 537 -26.78 -15.67 46.35
CA ASP A 537 -27.90 -16.50 45.89
C ASP A 537 -27.54 -17.18 44.56
N THR A 538 -28.47 -17.96 44.02
CA THR A 538 -28.30 -18.76 42.81
C THR A 538 -27.90 -17.94 41.58
N HIS A 539 -28.30 -16.66 41.50
CA HIS A 539 -27.96 -15.77 40.39
C HIS A 539 -26.64 -15.00 40.61
N TYR A 540 -25.94 -15.18 41.72
CA TYR A 540 -24.72 -14.46 42.05
C TYR A 540 -23.67 -14.53 40.93
N LEU A 541 -23.25 -15.75 40.57
CA LEU A 541 -22.20 -15.94 39.57
C LEU A 541 -22.60 -15.38 38.18
N PRO A 542 -23.80 -15.68 37.64
CA PRO A 542 -24.28 -15.09 36.39
C PRO A 542 -24.45 -13.57 36.41
N ALA A 543 -24.59 -12.97 37.60
CA ALA A 543 -24.89 -11.56 37.75
C ALA A 543 -23.64 -10.67 37.77
N VAL A 544 -22.48 -11.21 38.17
CA VAL A 544 -21.28 -10.40 38.47
C VAL A 544 -20.03 -10.87 37.71
N ASN A 545 -20.03 -12.08 37.17
CA ASN A 545 -18.90 -12.55 36.40
C ASN A 545 -18.85 -11.82 35.05
N ARG A 546 -17.69 -11.23 34.73
CA ARG A 546 -17.46 -10.38 33.55
C ARG A 546 -17.74 -11.10 32.23
N SER A 547 -17.57 -12.42 32.16
CA SER A 547 -17.91 -13.20 30.95
C SER A 547 -19.40 -13.21 30.62
N PHE A 548 -20.27 -13.01 31.61
CA PHE A 548 -21.72 -12.97 31.40
C PHE A 548 -22.18 -11.66 30.76
N ALA A 549 -21.39 -10.58 30.81
CA ALA A 549 -21.72 -9.33 30.14
C ALA A 549 -21.86 -9.53 28.61
N PRO A 550 -20.82 -9.94 27.86
CA PRO A 550 -20.96 -10.26 26.44
C PRO A 550 -21.74 -11.56 26.18
N GLY A 551 -21.68 -12.54 27.10
CA GLY A 551 -22.40 -13.81 26.93
C GLY A 551 -23.93 -13.67 26.96
N ARG A 552 -24.47 -12.77 27.80
CA ARG A 552 -25.92 -12.51 27.85
C ARG A 552 -26.45 -11.86 26.58
N ILE A 553 -25.63 -11.01 25.93
CA ILE A 553 -25.96 -10.43 24.64
C ILE A 553 -26.14 -11.56 23.61
N GLY A 554 -25.12 -12.41 23.47
CA GLY A 554 -25.17 -13.55 22.56
C GLY A 554 -26.35 -14.48 22.83
N HIS A 555 -26.60 -14.79 24.11
CA HIS A 555 -27.72 -15.63 24.51
C HIS A 555 -29.09 -14.99 24.19
N TYR A 556 -29.27 -13.69 24.44
CA TYR A 556 -30.55 -13.03 24.17
C TYR A 556 -30.85 -12.93 22.66
N PHE A 557 -29.85 -12.52 21.87
CA PHE A 557 -29.99 -12.33 20.42
C PHE A 557 -29.76 -13.59 19.59
N GLN A 558 -29.39 -14.71 20.23
CA GLN A 558 -29.12 -16.00 19.57
C GLN A 558 -27.98 -15.92 18.53
N TRP A 559 -26.90 -15.22 18.89
CA TRP A 559 -25.71 -15.08 18.06
C TRP A 559 -24.75 -16.26 18.26
N ALA A 560 -24.06 -16.65 17.21
CA ALA A 560 -23.15 -17.80 17.21
C ALA A 560 -21.66 -17.42 17.16
N GLY A 561 -21.31 -16.14 17.23
CA GLY A 561 -19.91 -15.70 17.32
C GLY A 561 -19.34 -15.81 18.74
N GLY A 562 -18.06 -15.46 18.89
CA GLY A 562 -17.37 -15.46 20.18
C GLY A 562 -17.81 -14.30 21.10
N PHE A 563 -17.69 -14.52 22.42
CA PHE A 563 -18.03 -13.52 23.44
C PHE A 563 -16.80 -13.24 24.32
N TYR A 564 -16.26 -12.04 24.21
CA TYR A 564 -14.99 -11.67 24.82
C TYR A 564 -15.17 -10.55 25.84
N SER A 565 -14.72 -10.81 27.07
CA SER A 565 -14.52 -9.78 28.08
C SER A 565 -13.02 -9.45 28.13
N ILE A 566 -12.67 -8.18 27.99
CA ILE A 566 -11.31 -7.70 27.82
C ILE A 566 -10.97 -6.75 28.97
N ASP A 567 -9.80 -6.94 29.57
CA ASP A 567 -9.29 -6.09 30.64
C ASP A 567 -7.82 -5.74 30.37
N THR A 568 -7.60 -4.48 30.04
CA THR A 568 -6.27 -3.85 29.92
C THR A 568 -6.21 -2.57 30.76
N GLY A 569 -7.03 -2.49 31.82
CA GLY A 569 -7.19 -1.27 32.60
C GLY A 569 -7.94 -0.18 31.82
N CYS A 570 -7.47 1.07 31.91
CA CYS A 570 -8.13 2.22 31.29
C CYS A 570 -8.22 2.15 29.75
N SER A 571 -7.46 1.26 29.09
CA SER A 571 -7.50 1.06 27.63
C SER A 571 -8.43 -0.07 27.17
N SER A 572 -9.18 -0.71 28.09
CA SER A 572 -9.95 -1.93 27.79
C SER A 572 -10.92 -1.79 26.61
N SER A 573 -11.60 -0.65 26.48
CA SER A 573 -12.52 -0.39 25.36
C SER A 573 -11.79 -0.21 24.03
N ALA A 574 -10.65 0.49 24.02
CA ALA A 574 -9.83 0.66 22.83
C ALA A 574 -9.24 -0.68 22.36
N THR A 575 -8.74 -1.51 23.30
CA THR A 575 -8.27 -2.86 22.98
C THR A 575 -9.40 -3.75 22.47
N ALA A 576 -10.61 -3.65 23.05
CA ALA A 576 -11.78 -4.36 22.55
C ALA A 576 -12.14 -3.98 21.12
N LEU A 577 -12.08 -2.68 20.78
CA LEU A 577 -12.29 -2.21 19.42
C LEU A 577 -11.21 -2.71 18.45
N CYS A 578 -9.94 -2.72 18.85
CA CYS A 578 -8.85 -3.26 18.05
C CYS A 578 -9.05 -4.75 17.74
N LEU A 579 -9.39 -5.55 18.75
CA LEU A 579 -9.64 -6.99 18.58
C LEU A 579 -10.90 -7.26 17.74
N ALA A 580 -11.96 -6.46 17.91
CA ALA A 580 -13.16 -6.55 17.08
C ALA A 580 -12.85 -6.23 15.61
N ARG A 581 -12.08 -5.17 15.35
CA ARG A 581 -11.61 -4.79 14.02
C ARG A 581 -10.74 -5.88 13.40
N GLU A 582 -9.85 -6.48 14.17
CA GLU A 582 -9.01 -7.60 13.71
C GLU A 582 -9.84 -8.84 13.36
N ALA A 583 -10.86 -9.15 14.16
CA ALA A 583 -11.77 -10.27 13.88
C ALA A 583 -12.62 -10.02 12.63
N LEU A 584 -13.17 -8.81 12.46
CA LEU A 584 -13.84 -8.43 11.22
C LEU A 584 -12.89 -8.52 10.02
N ALA A 585 -11.63 -8.13 10.24
CA ALA A 585 -10.60 -8.21 9.22
C ALA A 585 -10.02 -9.62 9.00
N SER A 586 -10.34 -10.62 9.81
CA SER A 586 -9.89 -12.00 9.59
C SER A 586 -10.93 -12.88 8.91
N GLY A 587 -12.18 -12.40 8.80
CA GLY A 587 -13.35 -13.27 8.58
C GLY A 587 -13.68 -14.10 9.81
#